data_AF-A0A9E2EQM5-F1
#
_entry.id   AF-A0A9E2EQM5-F1
#
_cell.length_a   1.000
_cell.length_b   1.000
_cell.length_c   1.000
_cell.angle_alpha   90.00
_cell.angle_beta   90.00
_cell.angle_gamma   90.00
#
_symmetry.space_group_name_H-M   'P 1'
#
loop_
_entity.id
_entity.type
_entity.pdbx_description
1 polymer ?
#
loop_
_entity_poly.entity_id
_entity_poly.type
_entity_poly.pdbx_seq_one_letter_code
_entity_poly.pdbx_strand_id
1 'polypeptide(L)' 'RFRIKRFKTGLLPLTMGVYTGFDYGRVWLPNEDSDTWHTSYGGGFFLNATDIVSMTLAYFESIDGPRFTFGIGFGF' A
#
# COMPACT_ATOMS: atom_id res chain seq x y z
N ARG A 1 1.59 8.46 -4.03
CA ARG A 1 0.84 7.63 -5.01
C ARG A 1 0.87 8.33 -6.36
N PHE A 2 1.12 7.62 -7.45
CA PHE A 2 1.17 8.16 -8.81
C PHE A 2 0.08 7.54 -9.68
N ARG A 3 -0.74 8.39 -10.31
CA ARG A 3 -1.83 7.97 -11.19
C ARG A 3 -1.29 7.83 -12.62
N ILE A 4 -1.37 6.63 -13.18
CA ILE A 4 -0.83 6.35 -14.52
C ILE A 4 -1.88 6.65 -15.58
N LYS A 5 -3.12 6.17 -15.40
CA LYS A 5 -4.14 6.28 -16.44
C LYS A 5 -5.55 6.31 -15.90
N ARG A 6 -6.40 7.08 -16.58
CA ARG A 6 -7.85 7.12 -16.39
C ARG A 6 -8.51 6.62 -17.67
N PHE A 7 -9.34 5.58 -17.56
CA PHE A 7 -10.13 5.03 -18.65
C PHE A 7 -11.59 5.38 -18.40
N LYS A 8 -12.32 5.80 -19.43
CA LYS A 8 -13.79 5.82 -19.38
C LYS A 8 -14.26 4.50 -19.96
N THR A 9 -14.85 3.65 -19.13
CA THR A 9 -15.59 2.47 -19.63
C THR A 9 -17.04 2.87 -19.90
N GLY A 10 -17.80 2.04 -20.62
CA GLY A 10 -19.22 2.29 -20.89
C GLY A 10 -20.10 2.36 -19.63
N LEU A 11 -19.59 1.91 -18.49
CA LEU A 11 -20.27 1.96 -17.20
C LEU A 11 -19.72 3.10 -16.33
N LEU A 12 -18.41 3.08 -16.02
CA LEU A 12 -17.80 3.98 -15.04
C LEU A 12 -16.34 4.34 -15.39
N PRO A 13 -15.86 5.54 -15.02
CA PRO A 13 -14.43 5.86 -15.04
C PRO A 13 -13.60 4.91 -14.15
N LEU A 14 -12.58 4.27 -14.74
CA LEU A 14 -11.56 3.49 -14.05
C LEU A 14 -10.28 4.31 -13.93
N THR A 15 -9.68 4.33 -12.75
CA THR A 15 -8.38 4.96 -12.49
C THR A 15 -7.41 3.90 -11.99
N MET A 16 -6.23 3.82 -12.58
CA MET A 16 -5.16 2.96 -12.09
C MET A 16 -3.87 3.73 -11.84
N GLY A 17 -3.06 3.22 -10.92
CA GLY A 17 -1.78 3.80 -10.60
C GLY A 17 -0.91 2.90 -9.74
N VAL A 18 0.24 3.45 -9.40
CA VAL A 18 1.24 2.81 -8.55
C VAL A 18 1.51 3.66 -7.32
N TYR A 19 2.07 3.06 -6.31
CA TYR A 19 2.61 3.76 -5.16
C TYR A 19 3.83 3.03 -4.63
N THR A 20 4.66 3.78 -3.92
CA THR A 20 5.78 3.26 -3.15
C THR A 20 5.68 3.81 -1.74
N GLY A 21 6.33 3.15 -0.80
CA GLY A 21 6.39 3.56 0.59
C GLY A 21 7.70 3.10 1.22
N PHE A 22 8.05 3.81 2.28
CA PHE A 22 9.14 3.46 3.19
C PHE A 22 8.62 3.70 4.60
N ASP A 23 8.68 2.66 5.44
CA ASP A 23 8.28 2.74 6.83
C ASP A 23 9.51 2.50 7.71
N TYR A 24 9.57 3.17 8.86
CA TYR A 24 10.56 2.90 9.89
C TYR A 24 9.88 2.96 11.25
N GLY A 25 10.30 2.11 12.17
CA GLY A 25 9.69 1.99 13.48
C GLY A 25 10.61 1.30 14.48
N ARG A 26 10.28 1.42 15.75
CA ARG A 26 11.00 0.79 16.86
C ARG A 26 9.97 0.26 17.84
N VAL A 27 10.28 -0.87 18.46
CA VAL A 27 9.49 -1.47 19.54
C VAL A 27 10.39 -1.60 20.76
N TRP A 28 9.86 -1.26 21.94
CA TRP A 28 10.59 -1.31 23.20
C TRP A 28 9.66 -1.61 24.36
N LEU A 29 10.22 -2.17 25.44
CA LEU A 29 9.55 -2.36 26.72
C LEU A 29 10.04 -1.33 27.74
N PRO A 30 9.23 -0.99 28.76
CA PRO A 30 9.70 -0.16 29.86
C PRO A 30 10.93 -0.79 30.53
N ASN A 31 11.98 0.01 30.73
CA ASN A 31 13.27 -0.40 31.32
C ASN A 31 14.16 -1.33 30.45
N GLU A 32 13.91 -1.42 29.14
CA GLU A 32 14.86 -2.03 28.19
C GLU A 32 15.41 -0.97 27.21
N ASP A 33 16.72 -1.02 26.97
CA ASP A 33 17.36 -0.25 25.92
C ASP A 33 17.17 -0.98 24.59
N SER A 34 16.28 -0.47 23.74
CA SER A 34 16.04 -0.98 22.38
C SER A 34 16.63 -0.02 21.35
N ASP A 35 17.74 -0.44 20.73
CA ASP A 35 18.40 0.27 19.63
C ASP A 35 18.04 -0.27 18.24
N THR A 36 17.19 -1.29 18.19
CA THR A 36 16.80 -1.96 16.95
C THR A 36 15.74 -1.15 16.20
N TRP A 37 16.09 -0.66 15.02
CA TRP A 37 15.16 -0.05 14.09
C TRP A 37 14.65 -1.07 13.07
N HIS A 38 13.34 -1.13 12.93
CA HIS A 38 12.65 -1.90 11.90
C HIS A 38 12.32 -1.00 10.73
N THR A 39 12.77 -1.36 9.54
CA THR A 39 12.50 -0.60 8.31
C THR A 39 11.88 -1.49 7.26
N SER A 40 10.92 -0.95 6.52
CA SER A 40 10.35 -1.58 5.35
C SER A 40 10.34 -0.64 4.16
N TYR A 41 10.41 -1.19 2.95
CA TYR A 41 10.23 -0.44 1.72
C TYR A 41 9.50 -1.29 0.70
N GLY A 42 8.77 -0.64 -0.19
CA GLY A 42 8.02 -1.38 -1.18
C GLY A 42 7.08 -0.51 -1.97
N GLY A 43 6.08 -1.16 -2.52
CA GLY A 43 5.09 -0.49 -3.33
C GLY A 43 3.97 -1.39 -3.78
N GLY A 44 3.05 -0.80 -4.52
CA GLY A 44 1.89 -1.51 -4.99
C GLY A 44 1.18 -0.82 -6.14
N PHE A 45 0.22 -1.54 -6.69
CA PHE A 45 -0.71 -1.09 -7.70
C PHE A 45 -2.06 -0.85 -7.06
N PHE A 46 -2.79 0.11 -7.61
CA PHE A 46 -4.19 0.31 -7.27
C PHE A 46 -5.03 0.49 -8.52
N LEU A 47 -6.27 0.04 -8.43
CA LEU A 47 -7.34 0.27 -9.40
C LEU A 47 -8.58 0.76 -8.66
N ASN A 48 -9.20 1.83 -9.13
CA ASN A 48 -10.38 2.45 -8.53
C ASN A 48 -11.42 2.70 -9.62
N ALA A 49 -12.64 2.21 -9.40
CA ALA A 49 -13.81 2.42 -10.24
C ALA A 49 -14.74 3.46 -9.63
N THR A 50 -14.48 4.75 -9.95
CA THR A 50 -15.32 5.92 -9.58
C THR A 50 -15.87 5.83 -8.17
N ASP A 51 -14.98 5.54 -7.24
CA ASP A 51 -15.23 5.57 -5.81
C ASP A 51 -16.25 4.56 -5.24
N ILE A 52 -16.69 3.61 -6.08
CA ILE A 52 -17.60 2.53 -5.70
C ILE A 52 -16.81 1.28 -5.31
N VAL A 53 -15.76 0.98 -6.07
CA VAL A 53 -14.88 -0.18 -5.85
C VAL A 53 -13.43 0.23 -5.98
N SER A 54 -12.59 -0.24 -5.07
CA SER A 54 -11.14 -0.15 -5.15
C SER A 54 -10.49 -1.52 -4.99
N MET A 55 -9.39 -1.73 -5.68
CA MET A 55 -8.53 -2.91 -5.55
C MET A 55 -7.09 -2.46 -5.37
N THR A 56 -6.35 -3.15 -4.51
CA THR A 56 -4.93 -2.89 -4.25
C THR A 56 -4.15 -4.18 -4.23
N LEU A 57 -2.92 -4.12 -4.75
CA LEU A 57 -1.94 -5.20 -4.69
C LEU A 57 -0.60 -4.59 -4.28
N ALA A 58 0.07 -5.12 -3.28
CA ALA A 58 1.28 -4.54 -2.73
C ALA A 58 2.30 -5.60 -2.30
N TYR A 59 3.57 -5.21 -2.38
CA TYR A 59 4.70 -5.95 -1.86
C TYR A 59 5.63 -4.99 -1.11
N PHE A 60 5.98 -5.36 0.11
CA PHE A 60 6.91 -4.62 0.95
C PHE A 60 7.96 -5.57 1.53
N GLU A 61 9.23 -5.24 1.31
CA GLU A 61 10.36 -5.90 1.95
C GLU A 61 10.60 -5.22 3.30
N SER A 62 10.73 -5.99 4.37
CA SER A 62 11.11 -5.50 5.69
C SER A 62 12.30 -6.28 6.21
N ILE A 63 13.03 -5.71 7.18
CA ILE A 63 14.03 -6.48 7.94
C ILE A 63 13.40 -7.67 8.67
N ASP A 64 12.09 -7.61 8.95
CA ASP A 64 11.31 -8.68 9.58
C ASP A 64 10.76 -9.69 8.56
N GLY A 65 11.13 -9.53 7.28
CA GLY A 65 10.70 -10.36 6.17
C GLY A 65 9.70 -9.69 5.22
N PRO A 66 9.45 -10.33 4.06
CA PRO A 66 8.60 -9.77 3.02
C PRO A 66 7.12 -9.88 3.36
N ARG A 67 6.34 -8.90 2.91
CA ARG A 67 4.89 -8.86 3.05
C ARG A 67 4.22 -8.63 1.70
N PHE A 68 3.35 -9.56 1.33
CA PHE A 68 2.41 -9.40 0.24
C PHE A 68 1.04 -8.99 0.78
N THR A 69 0.36 -8.06 0.11
CA THR A 69 -0.98 -7.62 0.52
C THR A 69 -1.86 -7.43 -0.70
N PHE A 70 -3.09 -7.92 -0.61
CA PHE A 70 -4.15 -7.61 -1.56
C PHE A 70 -5.37 -7.07 -0.81
N GLY A 71 -6.15 -6.22 -1.45
CA GLY A 71 -7.31 -5.60 -0.82
C GLY A 71 -8.37 -5.24 -1.84
N ILE A 72 -9.63 -5.31 -1.42
CA ILE A 72 -10.80 -4.82 -2.16
C ILE A 72 -11.60 -3.95 -1.19
N GLY A 73 -11.99 -2.75 -1.62
CA GLY A 73 -12.81 -1.83 -0.82
C GLY A 73 -14.05 -1.37 -1.59
N PHE A 74 -15.15 -1.14 -0.87
CA PHE A 74 -16.42 -0.69 -1.43
C PHE A 74 -16.90 0.55 -0.68
N GLY A 75 -17.32 1.60 -1.39
CA GLY A 75 -17.95 2.80 -0.83
C GLY A 75 -17.09 3.55 0.21
N PHE A 76 -16.59 4.72 -0.16
CA PHE A 76 -15.77 5.55 0.71
C PHE A 76 -16.16 7.03 0.64
#